data_AF-A0A2V9FZ69-F1
#
_entry.id   AF-A0A2V9FZ69-F1
#
_cell.length_a   1.000
_cell.length_b   1.000
_cell.length_c   1.000
_cell.angle_alpha   90.00
_cell.angle_beta   90.00
_cell.angle_gamma   90.00
#
_symmetry.space_group_name_H-M   'P 1'
#
loop_
_entity.id
_entity.type
_entity.pdbx_description
1 polymer ?
#
loop_
_entity_poly.entity_id
_entity_poly.type
_entity_poly.pdbx_seq_one_letter_code
_entity_poly.pdbx_strand_id
1 'polypeptide(L)'
;FNGRVDYNKGLNQLFFSSYFVRLSNLSGDNRPIEDLTLAPNNYVTTVGWTRIINSVLVNEARFNFTRFAFNQLQPSGLTDYGIPQIRLFDFGAGGLGDPGTIMGIGAAGTTPGKLAENTFAFKDTVNWIRGNQAFKFGVDITREQNNDNESGFERPNYQFRGLLNFANDACCFFEGVAVNPLTGANPDGQRYFPILCSSKTTGRFVQI
;
A
#
# COMPACT_ATOMS: atom_id res chain seq x y z
N PHE A 1 16.32 -8.07 3.69
CA PHE A 1 16.75 -9.19 4.55
C PHE A 1 15.83 -10.37 4.33
N ASN A 2 16.36 -11.59 4.27
CA ASN A 2 15.58 -12.82 4.17
C ASN A 2 16.02 -13.83 5.22
N GLY A 3 15.06 -14.57 5.77
CA GLY A 3 15.31 -15.71 6.64
C GLY A 3 14.41 -16.86 6.24
N ARG A 4 14.96 -18.07 6.24
CA ARG A 4 14.19 -19.30 6.02
C ARG A 4 14.70 -20.38 6.96
N VAL A 5 13.76 -21.11 7.54
CA VAL A 5 14.02 -22.27 8.38
C VAL A 5 13.11 -23.40 7.90
N ASP A 6 13.71 -24.56 7.67
CA ASP A 6 13.02 -25.78 7.31
C ASP A 6 13.22 -26.81 8.42
N TYR A 7 12.15 -27.50 8.81
CA TYR A 7 12.15 -28.52 9.85
C TYR A 7 11.42 -29.77 9.37
N ASN A 8 12.12 -30.90 9.42
CA ASN A 8 11.58 -32.20 9.02
C ASN A 8 11.54 -33.13 10.22
N LYS A 9 10.38 -33.72 10.50
CA LYS A 9 10.21 -34.76 11.52
C LYS A 9 9.31 -35.88 11.00
N GLY A 10 9.95 -36.99 10.59
CA GLY A 10 9.26 -38.16 10.06
C GLY A 10 8.43 -37.80 8.83
N LEU A 11 7.11 -37.92 8.95
CA LEU A 11 6.15 -37.64 7.88
C LEU A 11 5.72 -36.16 7.77
N ASN A 12 6.27 -35.28 8.62
CA ASN A 12 5.93 -33.86 8.64
C ASN A 12 7.12 -33.03 8.19
N GLN A 13 6.87 -32.12 7.25
CA GLN A 13 7.77 -31.07 6.84
C GLN A 13 7.11 -29.73 7.13
N LEU A 14 7.81 -28.85 7.84
CA LEU A 14 7.38 -27.50 8.14
C LEU A 14 8.44 -26.54 7.64
N PHE A 15 8.01 -25.47 6.97
CA PHE A 15 8.90 -24.39 6.60
C PHE A 15 8.34 -23.05 7.03
N PHE A 16 9.26 -22.17 7.42
CA PHE A 16 8.99 -20.78 7.73
C PHE A 16 9.94 -19.93 6.91
N SER A 17 9.42 -18.93 6.21
CA SER A 17 10.21 -17.97 5.45
C SER A 17 9.70 -16.57 5.71
N SER A 18 10.62 -15.62 5.90
CA SER A 18 10.26 -14.22 6.06
C SER A 18 11.23 -13.33 5.29
N TYR A 19 10.68 -12.28 4.68
CA TYR A 19 11.39 -11.29 3.88
C TYR A 19 10.98 -9.91 4.35
N PHE A 20 11.98 -9.08 4.62
CA PHE A 20 11.80 -7.69 5.02
C PHE A 20 12.58 -6.81 4.07
N VAL A 21 11.87 -5.90 3.40
CA VAL A 21 12.45 -4.93 2.49
C VAL A 21 12.14 -3.55 3.03
N ARG A 22 13.19 -2.77 3.26
CA ARG A 22 13.10 -1.36 3.58
C ARG A 22 13.62 -0.61 2.38
N LEU A 23 12.87 0.37 1.93
CA LEU A 23 13.32 1.32 0.94
C LEU A 23 13.57 2.65 1.64
N SER A 24 14.56 3.41 1.20
CA SER A 24 14.76 4.80 1.60
C SER A 24 15.35 5.51 0.40
N ASN A 25 14.49 6.17 -0.35
CA ASN A 25 14.87 6.98 -1.50
C ASN A 25 14.45 8.42 -1.23
N LEU A 26 15.27 9.35 -1.69
CA LEU A 26 14.93 10.76 -1.78
C LEU A 26 14.63 11.07 -3.24
N SER A 27 13.49 11.68 -3.50
CA SER A 27 13.14 12.24 -4.80
C SER A 27 12.92 13.72 -4.62
N GLY A 28 13.69 14.54 -5.34
CA GLY A 28 13.56 15.99 -5.34
C GLY A 28 13.22 16.51 -6.71
N ASP A 29 12.74 17.74 -6.76
CA ASP A 29 12.61 18.51 -7.99
C ASP A 29 13.52 19.75 -7.88
N ASN A 30 13.29 20.80 -8.68
CA ASN A 30 14.16 21.97 -8.76
C ASN A 30 14.43 22.69 -7.42
N ARG A 31 13.68 22.41 -6.35
CA ARG A 31 13.81 23.08 -5.04
C ARG A 31 13.81 22.09 -3.87
N PRO A 32 14.59 22.34 -2.80
CA PRO A 32 14.58 21.48 -1.61
C PRO A 32 13.22 21.32 -0.91
N ILE A 33 12.30 22.27 -1.11
CA ILE A 33 10.91 22.18 -0.59
C ILE A 33 10.08 21.11 -1.30
N GLU A 34 10.50 20.70 -2.50
CA GLU A 34 9.86 19.66 -3.31
C GLU A 34 10.45 18.27 -3.02
N ASP A 35 11.45 18.18 -2.14
CA ASP A 35 12.07 16.93 -1.73
C ASP A 35 11.08 16.04 -0.95
N LEU A 36 10.77 14.90 -1.53
CA LEU A 36 9.91 13.86 -0.99
C LEU A 36 10.73 12.61 -0.69
N THR A 37 10.69 12.17 0.56
CA THR A 37 11.31 10.90 0.94
C THR A 37 10.32 9.75 0.85
N LEU A 38 10.70 8.73 0.08
CA LEU A 38 9.97 7.47 -0.06
C LEU A 38 10.64 6.40 0.80
N ALA A 39 10.05 6.14 1.98
CA ALA A 39 10.57 5.18 2.94
C ALA A 39 9.56 4.08 3.37
N PRO A 40 8.99 3.30 2.44
CA PRO A 40 8.08 2.21 2.78
C PRO A 40 8.80 1.02 3.43
N ASN A 41 8.07 0.32 4.29
CA ASN A 41 8.49 -0.93 4.91
C ASN A 41 7.58 -2.07 4.46
N ASN A 42 8.19 -3.09 3.85
CA ASN A 42 7.51 -4.25 3.33
C ASN A 42 7.90 -5.51 4.10
N TYR A 43 6.89 -6.25 4.53
CA TYR A 43 7.03 -7.48 5.31
C TYR A 43 6.29 -8.59 4.59
N VAL A 44 6.95 -9.70 4.31
CA VAL A 44 6.35 -10.89 3.72
C VAL A 44 6.74 -12.07 4.59
N THR A 45 5.76 -12.84 5.06
CA THR A 45 5.99 -14.05 5.85
C THR A 45 5.16 -15.18 5.27
N THR A 46 5.79 -16.33 5.11
CA THR A 46 5.16 -17.55 4.63
C THR A 46 5.45 -18.67 5.62
N VAL A 47 4.40 -19.38 5.99
CA VAL A 47 4.47 -20.63 6.73
C VAL A 47 3.85 -21.71 5.86
N GLY A 48 4.52 -22.84 5.74
CA GLY A 48 3.93 -23.99 5.10
C GLY A 48 4.18 -25.27 5.87
N TRP A 49 3.26 -26.19 5.72
CA TRP A 49 3.26 -27.47 6.37
C TRP A 49 2.80 -28.53 5.38
N THR A 50 3.59 -29.57 5.22
CA THR A 50 3.28 -30.73 4.41
C THR A 50 3.32 -31.95 5.29
N ARG A 51 2.26 -32.76 5.25
CA ARG A 51 2.18 -34.02 5.98
C ARG A 51 1.78 -35.15 5.05
N ILE A 52 2.57 -36.21 5.11
CA ILE A 52 2.18 -37.50 4.58
C ILE A 52 1.27 -38.15 5.63
N ILE A 53 -0.03 -38.25 5.35
CA ILE A 53 -0.99 -38.86 6.28
C ILE A 53 -0.91 -40.38 6.18
N ASN A 54 -0.80 -40.90 4.95
CA ASN A 54 -0.48 -42.29 4.64
C ASN A 54 0.20 -42.38 3.27
N SER A 55 0.55 -43.59 2.79
CA SER A 55 1.25 -43.81 1.52
C SER A 55 0.50 -43.29 0.28
N VAL A 56 -0.78 -42.97 0.40
CA VAL A 56 -1.63 -42.54 -0.71
C VAL A 56 -2.31 -41.18 -0.47
N LEU A 57 -2.06 -40.52 0.67
CA LEU A 57 -2.73 -39.29 1.08
C LEU A 57 -1.71 -38.29 1.62
N VAL A 58 -1.57 -37.16 0.93
CA VAL A 58 -0.67 -36.06 1.30
C VAL A 58 -1.49 -34.78 1.44
N ASN A 59 -1.29 -34.06 2.53
CA ASN A 59 -1.88 -32.75 2.76
C ASN A 59 -0.77 -31.68 2.79
N GLU A 60 -1.03 -30.55 2.15
CA GLU A 60 -0.17 -29.38 2.10
C GLU A 60 -0.99 -28.14 2.45
N ALA A 61 -0.64 -27.48 3.55
CA ALA A 61 -1.22 -26.23 3.99
C ALA A 61 -0.16 -25.11 3.92
N ARG A 62 -0.57 -23.93 3.47
CA ARG A 62 0.28 -22.74 3.37
C ARG A 62 -0.47 -21.51 3.82
N PHE A 63 0.19 -20.70 4.62
CA PHE A 63 -0.27 -19.39 5.04
C PHE A 63 0.75 -18.34 4.62
N ASN A 64 0.29 -17.28 3.97
CA ASN A 64 1.09 -16.13 3.58
C ASN A 64 0.51 -14.89 4.23
N PHE A 65 1.39 -14.04 4.73
CA PHE A 65 1.08 -12.72 5.25
C PHE A 65 1.98 -11.71 4.56
N THR A 66 1.40 -10.70 3.94
CA THR A 66 2.13 -9.56 3.40
C THR A 66 1.62 -8.28 4.03
N ARG A 67 2.53 -7.37 4.36
CA ARG A 67 2.22 -6.04 4.87
C ARG A 67 3.05 -5.00 4.14
N PHE A 68 2.36 -4.03 3.55
CA PHE A 68 2.92 -2.77 3.07
C PHE A 68 2.60 -1.68 4.09
N ALA A 69 3.60 -0.94 4.55
CA ALA A 69 3.40 0.17 5.46
C ALA A 69 4.26 1.35 5.04
N PHE A 70 3.62 2.50 4.81
CA PHE A 70 4.31 3.75 4.48
C PHE A 70 3.68 4.92 5.22
N ASN A 71 4.48 5.61 6.01
CA ASN A 71 4.03 6.76 6.78
C ASN A 71 4.72 8.01 6.23
N GLN A 72 3.99 8.78 5.41
CA GLN A 72 4.51 10.01 4.83
C GLN A 72 4.69 11.12 5.87
N LEU A 73 3.96 11.06 7.00
CA LEU A 73 4.01 12.08 8.06
C LEU A 73 5.18 11.88 9.04
N GLN A 74 5.90 10.76 8.99
CA GLN A 74 7.08 10.56 9.82
C GLN A 74 8.29 11.14 9.08
N PRO A 75 8.94 12.19 9.62
CA PRO A 75 10.02 12.87 8.92
C PRO A 75 11.17 11.89 8.68
N SER A 76 11.37 11.58 7.42
CA SER A 76 12.66 11.11 6.92
C SER A 76 13.12 12.21 5.98
N GLY A 77 14.04 13.08 6.40
CA GLY A 77 14.54 14.20 5.58
C GLY A 77 13.84 15.55 5.82
N LEU A 78 13.83 16.40 4.78
CA LEU A 78 13.41 17.82 4.82
C LEU A 78 11.93 18.05 4.46
N THR A 79 11.17 16.97 4.17
CA THR A 79 9.78 17.06 3.73
C THR A 79 8.88 17.67 4.82
N ASP A 80 8.33 18.86 4.56
CA ASP A 80 7.40 19.55 5.45
C ASP A 80 6.01 19.70 4.80
N TYR A 81 5.07 18.87 5.23
CA TYR A 81 3.68 18.93 4.78
C TYR A 81 2.87 20.07 5.42
N GLY A 82 3.42 20.78 6.42
CA GLY A 82 2.81 21.95 7.04
C GLY A 82 2.77 23.17 6.13
N ILE A 83 3.60 23.19 5.07
CA ILE A 83 3.56 24.24 4.06
C ILE A 83 2.42 23.95 3.08
N PRO A 84 1.50 24.92 2.84
CA PRO A 84 0.39 24.74 1.92
C PRO A 84 0.87 24.61 0.47
N GLN A 85 0.06 23.98 -0.39
CA GLN A 85 0.35 23.97 -1.82
C GLN A 85 -0.03 25.33 -2.41
N ILE A 86 0.90 25.95 -3.13
CA ILE A 86 0.63 27.18 -3.88
C ILE A 86 0.78 26.88 -5.37
N ARG A 87 -0.26 27.14 -6.16
CA ARG A 87 -0.24 26.96 -7.62
C ARG A 87 -0.33 28.30 -8.31
N LEU A 88 0.59 28.55 -9.23
CA LEU A 88 0.49 29.67 -10.16
C LEU A 88 -0.05 29.14 -11.50
N PHE A 89 -1.06 29.81 -12.05
CA PHE A 89 -1.49 29.57 -13.42
C PHE A 89 -1.76 30.91 -14.11
N ASP A 90 -1.35 31.04 -15.38
CA ASP A 90 -1.56 32.26 -16.17
C ASP A 90 -2.57 31.99 -17.29
N PHE A 91 -3.57 32.85 -17.42
CA PHE A 91 -4.43 32.95 -18.59
C PHE A 91 -3.87 34.04 -19.50
N GLY A 92 -2.67 33.78 -20.04
CA GLY A 92 -1.97 34.54 -21.07
C GLY A 92 -2.17 36.06 -21.13
N ALA A 93 -1.16 36.81 -20.66
CA ALA A 93 -0.59 37.98 -21.36
C ALA A 93 0.58 38.57 -20.55
N GLY A 94 1.70 37.84 -20.42
CA GLY A 94 2.85 38.40 -19.68
C GLY A 94 4.11 37.53 -19.54
N GLY A 95 4.06 36.24 -19.90
CA GLY A 95 5.28 35.44 -20.08
C GLY A 95 6.07 35.10 -18.81
N LEU A 96 5.49 35.28 -17.62
CA LEU A 96 6.13 34.95 -16.33
C LEU A 96 5.43 33.81 -15.56
N GLY A 97 4.48 33.11 -16.19
CA GLY A 97 3.77 31.99 -15.57
C GLY A 97 3.76 30.78 -16.50
N ASP A 98 4.44 29.71 -16.09
CA ASP A 98 4.18 28.38 -16.65
C ASP A 98 2.82 27.90 -16.10
N PRO A 99 1.86 27.52 -16.95
CA PRO A 99 0.57 27.03 -16.51
C PRO A 99 0.74 25.75 -15.68
N GLY A 100 0.74 25.91 -14.35
CA GLY A 100 0.85 24.80 -13.42
C GLY A 100 2.13 24.77 -12.59
N THR A 101 2.91 25.85 -12.51
CA THR A 101 4.01 25.91 -11.51
C THR A 101 3.44 25.73 -10.11
N ILE A 102 3.76 24.60 -9.51
CA ILE A 102 3.49 24.31 -8.10
C ILE A 102 4.69 24.81 -7.31
N MET A 103 4.44 25.50 -6.20
CA MET A 103 5.45 25.79 -5.19
C MET A 103 5.13 24.96 -3.95
N GLY A 104 6.13 24.20 -3.49
CA GLY A 104 5.98 23.27 -2.39
C GLY A 104 5.44 21.91 -2.83
N ILE A 105 5.02 21.12 -1.86
CA ILE A 105 4.62 19.73 -2.11
C ILE A 105 3.17 19.69 -2.61
N GLY A 106 2.97 19.00 -3.73
CA GLY A 106 1.64 18.72 -4.27
C GLY A 106 0.67 18.18 -3.22
N ALA A 107 -0.53 18.77 -3.13
CA ALA A 107 -1.64 18.31 -2.32
C ALA A 107 -2.51 17.38 -3.18
N ALA A 108 -2.70 16.16 -2.69
CA ALA A 108 -3.60 15.16 -3.24
C ALA A 108 -4.32 14.50 -2.08
N GLY A 109 -5.48 13.88 -2.30
CA GLY A 109 -6.24 13.26 -1.20
C GLY A 109 -5.42 12.26 -0.39
N THR A 110 -4.56 11.52 -1.07
CA THR A 110 -3.73 10.46 -0.49
C THR A 110 -2.39 10.96 0.06
N THR A 111 -2.08 12.26 -0.05
CA THR A 111 -0.76 12.81 0.27
C THR A 111 -0.82 14.10 1.11
N PRO A 112 -0.34 14.10 2.37
CA PRO A 112 0.27 12.97 3.08
C PRO A 112 -0.76 11.95 3.59
N GLY A 113 -0.32 10.70 3.68
CA GLY A 113 -1.08 9.59 4.24
C GLY A 113 -0.22 8.61 5.04
N LYS A 114 -0.88 7.88 5.94
CA LYS A 114 -0.35 6.70 6.61
C LYS A 114 -0.99 5.48 5.96
N LEU A 115 -0.27 4.89 5.02
CA LEU A 115 -0.73 3.75 4.25
C LEU A 115 -0.36 2.46 4.97
N ALA A 116 -1.32 1.55 5.11
CA ALA A 116 -1.15 0.29 5.81
C ALA A 116 -2.04 -0.80 5.21
N GLU A 117 -1.46 -1.60 4.32
CA GLU A 117 -2.16 -2.69 3.65
C GLU A 117 -1.68 -4.04 4.18
N ASN A 118 -2.61 -4.93 4.50
CA ASN A 118 -2.33 -6.29 4.91
C ASN A 118 -3.06 -7.28 4.01
N THR A 119 -2.36 -8.32 3.57
CA THR A 119 -2.97 -9.44 2.86
C THR A 119 -2.65 -10.75 3.58
N PHE A 120 -3.69 -11.52 3.85
CA PHE A 120 -3.63 -12.83 4.46
C PHE A 120 -4.12 -13.86 3.44
N ALA A 121 -3.27 -14.78 3.01
CA ALA A 121 -3.64 -15.82 2.05
C ALA A 121 -3.40 -17.20 2.66
N PHE A 122 -4.47 -17.97 2.80
CA PHE A 122 -4.44 -19.35 3.27
C PHE A 122 -4.82 -20.30 2.14
N LYS A 123 -4.01 -21.33 1.95
CA LYS A 123 -4.23 -22.37 0.95
C LYS A 123 -4.03 -23.75 1.55
N ASP A 124 -4.96 -24.64 1.29
CA ASP A 124 -4.87 -26.05 1.65
C ASP A 124 -5.07 -26.92 0.41
N THR A 125 -4.29 -27.98 0.27
CA THR A 125 -4.40 -28.94 -0.84
C THR A 125 -4.20 -30.36 -0.33
N VAL A 126 -5.13 -31.23 -0.67
CA VAL A 126 -5.09 -32.66 -0.37
C VAL A 126 -4.98 -33.43 -1.67
N ASN A 127 -3.95 -34.27 -1.76
CA ASN A 127 -3.75 -35.22 -2.85
C ASN A 127 -4.05 -36.62 -2.34
N TRP A 128 -4.97 -37.31 -3.01
CA TRP A 128 -5.38 -38.67 -2.67
C TRP A 128 -5.29 -39.59 -3.88
N ILE A 129 -4.52 -40.67 -3.75
CA ILE A 129 -4.38 -41.70 -4.77
C ILE A 129 -5.21 -42.91 -4.33
N ARG A 130 -6.07 -43.42 -5.21
CA ARG A 130 -6.84 -44.65 -4.96
C ARG A 130 -6.81 -45.52 -6.20
N GLY A 131 -6.04 -46.62 -6.14
CA GLY A 131 -5.77 -47.44 -7.32
C GLY A 131 -5.09 -46.62 -8.42
N ASN A 132 -5.64 -46.66 -9.63
CA ASN A 132 -5.14 -45.92 -10.79
C ASN A 132 -5.74 -44.50 -10.92
N GLN A 133 -6.30 -43.95 -9.85
CA GLN A 133 -6.95 -42.62 -9.87
C GLN A 133 -6.27 -41.67 -8.88
N ALA A 134 -6.02 -40.43 -9.32
CA ALA A 134 -5.51 -39.36 -8.48
C ALA A 134 -6.55 -38.24 -8.35
N PHE A 135 -6.85 -37.88 -7.11
CA PHE A 135 -7.75 -36.80 -6.75
C PHE A 135 -6.98 -35.67 -6.09
N LYS A 136 -7.27 -34.43 -6.48
CA LYS A 136 -6.73 -33.23 -5.84
C LYS A 136 -7.89 -32.32 -5.42
N PHE A 137 -7.91 -32.00 -4.13
CA PHE A 137 -8.87 -31.09 -3.54
C PHE A 137 -8.12 -29.91 -2.95
N GLY A 138 -8.69 -28.72 -2.99
CA GLY A 138 -8.08 -27.58 -2.33
C GLY A 138 -9.03 -26.42 -2.08
N VAL A 139 -8.63 -25.60 -1.12
CA VAL A 139 -9.30 -24.35 -0.73
C VAL A 139 -8.25 -23.25 -0.74
N ASP A 140 -8.63 -22.10 -1.29
CA ASP A 140 -7.82 -20.88 -1.27
C ASP A 140 -8.68 -19.74 -0.76
N ILE A 141 -8.23 -19.09 0.32
CA ILE A 141 -8.90 -17.97 0.96
C ILE A 141 -7.89 -16.85 1.09
N THR A 142 -8.19 -15.72 0.45
CA THR A 142 -7.39 -14.50 0.56
C THR A 142 -8.23 -13.39 1.17
N ARG A 143 -7.71 -12.77 2.22
CA ARG A 143 -8.32 -11.62 2.88
C ARG A 143 -7.37 -10.44 2.81
N GLU A 144 -7.86 -9.33 2.30
CA GLU A 144 -7.14 -8.06 2.23
C GLU A 144 -7.75 -7.07 3.22
N GLN A 145 -6.89 -6.24 3.81
CA GLN A 145 -7.25 -5.14 4.67
C GLN A 145 -6.46 -3.92 4.20
N ASN A 146 -7.17 -2.93 3.66
CA ASN A 146 -6.63 -1.61 3.47
C ASN A 146 -7.03 -0.75 4.67
N ASN A 147 -6.02 -0.31 5.44
CA ASN A 147 -6.16 0.49 6.65
C ASN A 147 -5.48 1.86 6.48
N ASP A 148 -5.69 2.48 5.33
CA ASP A 148 -5.07 3.75 4.99
C ASP A 148 -5.70 4.91 5.77
N ASN A 149 -4.87 5.87 6.16
CA ASN A 149 -5.30 7.14 6.72
C ASN A 149 -4.75 8.27 5.86
N GLU A 150 -5.62 8.82 5.03
CA GLU A 150 -5.30 9.79 3.99
C GLU A 150 -5.66 11.22 4.45
N SER A 151 -4.72 11.90 5.09
CA SER A 151 -4.87 13.28 5.58
C SER A 151 -4.61 14.35 4.52
N GLY A 152 -4.50 13.96 3.24
CA GLY A 152 -3.94 14.84 2.22
C GLY A 152 -4.78 16.08 1.91
N PHE A 153 -6.10 15.97 1.96
CA PHE A 153 -7.01 17.08 1.76
C PHE A 153 -7.11 18.06 2.95
N GLU A 154 -6.51 17.74 4.09
CA GLU A 154 -6.42 18.67 5.23
C GLU A 154 -5.46 19.83 4.95
N ARG A 155 -4.60 19.70 3.92
CA ARG A 155 -3.66 20.74 3.52
C ARG A 155 -4.36 21.81 2.65
N PRO A 156 -4.26 23.10 3.02
CA PRO A 156 -4.77 24.18 2.17
C PRO A 156 -4.11 24.20 0.80
N ASN A 157 -4.92 24.46 -0.23
CA ASN A 157 -4.47 24.64 -1.60
C ASN A 157 -4.88 26.03 -2.08
N TYR A 158 -3.89 26.85 -2.40
CA TYR A 158 -4.07 28.19 -2.93
C TYR A 158 -3.68 28.25 -4.39
N GLN A 159 -4.49 28.92 -5.21
CA GLN A 159 -4.17 29.15 -6.61
C GLN A 159 -4.24 30.63 -6.95
N PHE A 160 -3.17 31.16 -7.55
CA PHE A 160 -3.06 32.56 -7.95
C PHE A 160 -2.93 32.68 -9.47
N ARG A 161 -3.47 33.78 -10.00
CA ARG A 161 -3.38 34.15 -11.42
C ARG A 161 -1.98 34.71 -11.75
N GLY A 162 -0.93 33.91 -11.58
CA GLY A 162 0.46 34.29 -11.85
C GLY A 162 1.19 34.93 -10.65
N LEU A 163 2.49 35.14 -10.84
CA LEU A 163 3.43 35.49 -9.77
C LEU A 163 3.18 36.87 -9.15
N LEU A 164 2.81 37.87 -9.94
CA LEU A 164 2.57 39.23 -9.44
C LEU A 164 1.33 39.30 -8.52
N ASN A 165 0.31 38.47 -8.78
CA ASN A 165 -0.85 38.38 -7.90
C ASN A 165 -0.49 37.72 -6.57
N PHE A 166 0.33 36.68 -6.60
CA PHE A 166 0.87 36.07 -5.38
C PHE A 166 1.75 37.05 -4.59
N ALA A 167 2.63 37.80 -5.26
CA ALA A 167 3.54 38.74 -4.60
C ALA A 167 2.84 39.96 -3.98
N ASN A 168 1.71 40.40 -4.56
CA ASN A 168 0.91 41.51 -4.03
C ASN A 168 -0.18 41.06 -3.04
N ASP A 169 -0.20 39.78 -2.65
CA ASP A 169 -1.28 39.18 -1.84
C ASP A 169 -2.67 39.48 -2.41
N ALA A 170 -2.76 39.53 -3.74
CA ALA A 170 -4.04 39.72 -4.42
C ALA A 170 -4.91 38.50 -4.18
N CYS A 171 -6.24 38.72 -4.08
CA CYS A 171 -7.20 37.66 -3.80
C CYS A 171 -6.92 36.42 -4.68
N CYS A 172 -6.69 35.29 -4.01
CA CYS A 172 -6.44 34.03 -4.70
C CYS A 172 -7.65 33.67 -5.57
N PHE A 173 -7.38 33.08 -6.74
CA PHE A 173 -8.44 32.64 -7.65
C PHE A 173 -9.20 31.43 -7.10
N PHE A 174 -8.49 30.58 -6.35
CA PHE A 174 -9.07 29.42 -5.70
C PHE A 174 -8.35 29.18 -4.38
N GLU A 175 -9.16 28.94 -3.34
CA GLU A 175 -8.73 28.39 -2.07
C GLU A 175 -9.60 27.18 -1.77
N GLY A 176 -9.00 26.12 -1.25
CA GLY A 176 -9.73 24.96 -0.77
C GLY A 176 -8.97 24.24 0.33
N VAL A 177 -9.73 23.82 1.34
CA VAL A 177 -9.29 22.90 2.40
C VAL A 177 -10.46 21.99 2.70
N ALA A 178 -10.21 20.70 2.93
CA ALA A 178 -11.26 19.81 3.39
C ALA A 178 -11.49 20.01 4.89
N VAL A 179 -12.77 20.06 5.26
CA VAL A 179 -13.22 20.19 6.64
C VAL A 179 -14.28 19.13 6.90
N ASN A 180 -14.35 18.66 8.15
CA ASN A 180 -15.44 17.81 8.58
C ASN A 180 -16.75 18.64 8.60
N PRO A 181 -17.78 18.29 7.81
CA PRO A 181 -19.01 19.09 7.73
C PRO A 181 -19.84 19.06 9.02
N LEU A 182 -19.60 18.11 9.92
CA LEU A 182 -20.32 17.98 11.19
C LEU A 182 -19.67 18.78 12.32
N THR A 183 -18.34 18.89 12.33
CA THR A 183 -17.58 19.47 13.45
C THR A 183 -16.78 20.71 13.08
N GLY A 184 -16.56 20.98 11.79
CA GLY A 184 -15.69 22.04 11.30
C GLY A 184 -14.19 21.80 11.52
N ALA A 185 -13.82 20.67 12.13
CA ALA A 185 -12.43 20.29 12.38
C ALA A 185 -11.79 19.63 11.14
N ASN A 186 -10.51 19.26 11.25
CA ASN A 186 -9.82 18.48 10.23
C ASN A 186 -10.59 17.17 9.92
N PRO A 187 -10.78 16.82 8.64
CA PRO A 187 -11.44 15.59 8.23
C PRO A 187 -10.60 14.36 8.58
N ASP A 188 -11.24 13.32 9.11
CA ASP A 188 -10.58 12.03 9.34
C ASP A 188 -10.62 11.17 8.05
N GLY A 189 -9.45 11.03 7.43
CA GLY A 189 -9.21 10.22 6.24
C GLY A 189 -9.04 8.73 6.53
N GLN A 190 -9.12 8.28 7.78
CA GLN A 190 -8.95 6.88 8.13
C GLN A 190 -10.10 6.03 7.58
N ARG A 191 -9.75 5.02 6.78
CA ARG A 191 -10.70 4.06 6.22
C ARG A 191 -10.20 2.64 6.42
N TYR A 192 -11.16 1.72 6.58
CA TYR A 192 -10.91 0.31 6.79
C TYR A 192 -11.74 -0.47 5.78
N PHE A 193 -11.07 -0.99 4.74
CA PHE A 193 -11.73 -1.77 3.70
C PHE A 193 -11.30 -3.24 3.78
N PRO A 194 -12.18 -4.13 4.28
CA PRO A 194 -11.96 -5.57 4.22
C PRO A 194 -12.44 -6.13 2.87
N ILE A 195 -11.60 -6.91 2.20
CA ILE A 195 -11.98 -7.68 1.01
C ILE A 195 -11.70 -9.16 1.28
N LEU A 196 -12.66 -10.04 0.97
CA LEU A 196 -12.51 -11.49 1.11
C LEU A 196 -12.76 -12.17 -0.23
N CYS A 197 -11.74 -12.86 -0.74
CA CYS A 197 -11.84 -13.72 -1.91
C CYS A 197 -11.68 -15.19 -1.47
N SER A 198 -12.55 -16.07 -1.96
CA SER A 198 -12.47 -17.50 -1.70
C SER A 198 -12.69 -18.28 -3.00
N SER A 199 -11.87 -19.30 -3.21
CA SER A 199 -12.06 -20.26 -4.30
C SER A 199 -11.93 -21.69 -3.80
N LYS A 200 -12.63 -22.62 -4.47
CA LYS A 200 -12.54 -24.05 -4.22
C LYS A 200 -12.11 -24.72 -5.51
N THR A 201 -11.09 -25.57 -5.45
CA THR A 201 -10.61 -26.32 -6.62
C THR A 201 -10.79 -27.80 -6.36
N THR A 202 -11.55 -28.46 -7.24
CA THR A 202 -11.72 -29.91 -7.26
C THR A 202 -11.24 -30.41 -8.60
N GLY A 203 -10.17 -31.21 -8.62
CA GLY A 203 -9.58 -31.76 -9.84
C GLY A 203 -9.46 -33.29 -9.77
N ARG A 204 -9.81 -33.96 -10.87
CA ARG A 204 -9.59 -35.39 -11.08
C ARG A 204 -8.59 -35.56 -12.21
N PHE A 205 -7.45 -36.18 -11.92
CA PHE A 205 -6.48 -36.57 -12.94
C PHE A 205 -6.47 -38.10 -13.01
N VAL A 206 -6.85 -38.64 -14.18
CA VAL A 206 -6.73 -40.07 -14.48
C VAL A 206 -5.52 -40.20 -15.38
N GLN A 207 -4.41 -40.69 -14.83
CA GLN A 207 -3.27 -41.11 -15.65
C GLN A 207 -3.44 -42.62 -15.85
N ILE A 208 -3.65 -43.00 -17.11
CA ILE A 208 -3.96 -44.38 -17.57
C ILE A 208 -2.70 -45.23 -17.48
#